data_AF-A0A968SKF6-F1
#
_entry.id   AF-A0A968SKF6-F1
#
_cell.length_a   1.000
_cell.length_b   1.000
_cell.length_c   1.000
_cell.angle_alpha   90.00
_cell.angle_beta   90.00
_cell.angle_gamma   90.00
#
_symmetry.space_group_name_H-M   'P 1'
#
loop_
_entity.id
_entity.type
_entity.pdbx_description
1 polymer ?
#
loop_
_entity_poly.entity_id
_entity_poly.type
_entity_poly.pdbx_seq_one_letter_code
_entity_poly.pdbx_strand_id
1 'polypeptide(L)'
;MSLTLEQLDHLEIQILELLEAEEYEQAEKLLDSFTYLRETKIEAYCHIINKLNARAQWRRDEAQRLKSRADIDQNQADWLKGKLHTYFVGHGIKTLETDRYKVTLAKNGGKAPLVITAETSDLPEDYTQTELTVKPDKEAIREALEQGQELPFAHLGERGSSIRIK
;
A
#
# COMPACT_ATOMS: atom_id res chain seq x y z
N MET A 1 -12.36 -41.30 13.42
CA MET A 1 -11.01 -41.41 14.02
C MET A 1 -10.39 -40.03 13.89
N SER A 2 -10.09 -39.35 15.00
CA SER A 2 -9.47 -38.01 14.94
C SER A 2 -8.02 -38.12 14.48
N LEU A 3 -7.56 -37.13 13.72
CA LEU A 3 -6.14 -37.00 13.34
C LEU A 3 -5.28 -36.76 14.59
N THR A 4 -4.05 -37.25 14.59
CA THR A 4 -3.06 -36.91 15.63
C THR A 4 -2.53 -35.49 15.43
N LEU A 5 -1.96 -34.89 16.48
CA LEU A 5 -1.39 -33.54 16.42
C LEU A 5 -0.31 -33.41 15.32
N GLU A 6 0.56 -34.42 15.19
CA GLU A 6 1.58 -34.47 14.13
C GLU A 6 0.98 -34.52 12.71
N GLN A 7 -0.15 -35.22 12.55
CA GLN A 7 -0.84 -35.29 11.25
C GLN A 7 -1.48 -33.94 10.89
N LEU A 8 -1.98 -33.20 11.88
CA LEU A 8 -2.52 -31.86 11.69
C LEU A 8 -1.42 -30.87 11.29
N ASP A 9 -0.29 -30.88 12.00
CA ASP A 9 0.85 -30.00 11.71
C ASP A 9 1.39 -30.25 10.28
N HIS A 10 1.49 -31.52 9.87
CA HIS A 10 1.95 -31.88 8.53
C HIS A 10 1.01 -31.37 7.43
N LEU A 11 -0.30 -31.59 7.58
CA LEU A 11 -1.29 -31.12 6.61
C LEU A 11 -1.31 -29.60 6.53
N GLU A 12 -1.13 -28.93 7.66
CA GLU A 12 -1.07 -27.48 7.71
C GLU A 12 0.14 -26.91 6.94
N ILE A 13 1.33 -27.51 7.12
CA ILE A 13 2.53 -27.11 6.38
C ILE A 13 2.27 -27.21 4.87
N GLN A 14 1.72 -28.34 4.41
CA GLN A 14 1.41 -28.53 2.99
C GLN A 14 0.39 -27.51 2.47
N ILE A 15 -0.63 -27.16 3.25
CA ILE A 15 -1.59 -26.12 2.84
C ILE A 15 -0.90 -24.77 2.70
N LEU A 16 -0.03 -24.41 3.63
CA LEU A 16 0.69 -23.14 3.58
C LEU A 16 1.63 -23.07 2.36
N GLU A 17 2.27 -24.18 2.00
CA GLU A 17 3.10 -24.31 0.78
C GLU A 17 2.25 -24.13 -0.48
N LEU A 18 1.10 -24.82 -0.58
CA LEU A 18 0.18 -24.70 -1.72
C LEU A 18 -0.36 -23.27 -1.86
N LEU A 19 -0.73 -22.62 -0.75
CA LEU A 19 -1.19 -21.22 -0.76
C LEU A 19 -0.09 -20.24 -1.18
N GLU A 20 1.17 -20.53 -0.85
CA GLU A 20 2.31 -19.74 -1.29
C GLU A 20 2.61 -19.91 -2.79
N ALA A 21 2.33 -21.09 -3.33
CA ALA A 21 2.37 -21.38 -4.75
C ALA A 21 1.11 -20.92 -5.52
N GLU A 22 0.15 -20.26 -4.85
CA GLU A 22 -1.15 -19.88 -5.41
C GLU A 22 -1.99 -21.07 -5.95
N GLU A 23 -1.73 -22.28 -5.46
CA GLU A 23 -2.45 -23.52 -5.77
C GLU A 23 -3.70 -23.67 -4.90
N TYR A 24 -4.64 -22.74 -5.04
CA TYR A 24 -5.83 -22.64 -4.17
C TYR A 24 -6.74 -23.86 -4.22
N GLU A 25 -6.93 -24.47 -5.39
CA GLU A 25 -7.79 -25.65 -5.56
C GLU A 25 -7.24 -26.86 -4.79
N GLN A 26 -5.93 -27.05 -4.82
CA GLN A 26 -5.22 -28.10 -4.10
C GLN A 26 -5.26 -27.85 -2.59
N ALA A 27 -5.05 -26.59 -2.18
CA ALA A 27 -5.16 -26.19 -0.78
C ALA A 27 -6.59 -26.43 -0.24
N GLU A 28 -7.62 -26.12 -1.02
CA GLU A 28 -9.02 -26.37 -0.69
C GLU A 28 -9.32 -27.86 -0.54
N LYS A 29 -8.89 -28.69 -1.50
CA LYS A 29 -9.03 -30.16 -1.42
C LYS A 29 -8.38 -30.73 -0.16
N LEU A 30 -7.23 -30.19 0.23
CA LEU A 30 -6.52 -30.61 1.44
C LEU A 30 -7.23 -30.14 2.71
N LEU A 31 -7.82 -28.93 2.70
CA LEU A 31 -8.67 -28.46 3.79
C LEU A 31 -9.97 -29.26 3.93
N ASP A 32 -10.54 -29.70 2.81
CA ASP A 32 -11.69 -30.60 2.78
C ASP A 32 -11.36 -32.00 3.33
N SER A 33 -10.08 -32.37 3.33
CA SER A 33 -9.61 -33.63 3.92
C SER A 33 -9.54 -33.61 5.45
N PHE A 34 -9.51 -32.43 6.09
CA PHE A 34 -9.74 -32.32 7.53
C PHE A 34 -11.17 -32.81 7.82
N THR A 35 -11.27 -33.96 8.48
CA THR A 35 -12.43 -34.87 8.50
C THR A 35 -13.79 -34.30 8.97
N TYR A 36 -14.85 -35.10 8.73
CA TYR A 36 -16.32 -34.95 8.91
C TYR A 36 -16.89 -34.20 10.16
N LEU A 37 -16.08 -33.77 11.13
CA LEU A 37 -16.52 -32.90 12.22
C LEU A 37 -16.32 -31.44 11.82
N ARG A 38 -17.44 -30.71 11.72
CA ARG A 38 -17.49 -29.27 11.42
C ARG A 38 -16.49 -28.46 12.26
N GLU A 39 -16.31 -28.83 13.53
CA GLU A 39 -15.46 -28.13 14.49
C GLU A 39 -13.96 -28.24 14.14
N THR A 40 -13.45 -29.45 13.85
CA THR A 40 -12.04 -29.64 13.47
C THR A 40 -11.67 -28.92 12.19
N LYS A 41 -12.59 -28.88 11.21
CA LYS A 41 -12.39 -28.12 9.98
C LYS A 41 -12.33 -26.61 10.27
N ILE A 42 -13.25 -26.08 11.06
CA ILE A 42 -13.26 -24.65 11.44
C ILE A 42 -11.98 -24.29 12.20
N GLU A 43 -11.52 -25.13 13.13
CA GLU A 43 -10.26 -24.92 13.86
C GLU A 43 -9.06 -24.86 12.92
N ALA A 44 -8.98 -25.76 11.93
CA ALA A 44 -7.92 -25.75 10.92
C ALA A 44 -7.90 -24.44 10.11
N TYR A 45 -9.06 -23.97 9.64
CA TYR A 45 -9.18 -22.65 8.98
C TYR A 45 -8.69 -21.53 9.89
N CYS A 46 -9.16 -21.48 11.14
CA CYS A 46 -8.78 -20.44 12.09
C CYS A 46 -7.27 -20.43 12.34
N HIS A 47 -6.65 -21.60 12.48
CA HIS A 47 -5.21 -21.70 12.72
C HIS A 47 -4.39 -21.20 11.53
N ILE A 48 -4.73 -21.64 10.31
CA ILE A 48 -4.07 -21.22 9.07
C ILE A 48 -4.25 -19.71 8.85
N ILE A 49 -5.46 -19.17 9.04
CA ILE A 49 -5.74 -17.73 8.92
C ILE A 49 -4.89 -16.93 9.91
N ASN A 50 -4.79 -17.36 11.16
CA ASN A 50 -3.98 -16.69 12.17
C ASN A 50 -2.48 -16.71 11.82
N LYS A 51 -1.95 -17.83 11.32
CA LYS A 51 -0.55 -17.88 10.83
C LYS A 51 -0.32 -16.96 9.65
N LEU A 52 -1.25 -16.91 8.68
CA LEU A 52 -1.15 -16.01 7.53
C LEU A 52 -1.18 -14.54 7.95
N ASN A 53 -2.04 -14.18 8.90
CA ASN A 53 -2.10 -12.83 9.45
C ASN A 53 -0.81 -12.45 10.19
N ALA A 54 -0.27 -13.34 11.03
CA ALA A 54 1.00 -13.14 11.71
C ALA A 54 2.16 -12.99 10.72
N ARG A 55 2.22 -13.86 9.70
CA ARG A 55 3.21 -13.80 8.61
C ARG A 55 3.11 -12.50 7.83
N ALA A 56 1.89 -12.06 7.50
CA ALA A 56 1.67 -10.80 6.80
C ALA A 56 2.10 -9.60 7.66
N GLN A 57 1.81 -9.60 8.96
CA GLN A 57 2.23 -8.53 9.86
C GLN A 57 3.76 -8.47 9.95
N TRP A 58 4.42 -9.60 10.20
CA TRP A 58 5.89 -9.67 10.23
C TRP A 58 6.52 -9.16 8.93
N ARG A 59 5.98 -9.55 7.77
CA ARG A 59 6.44 -9.06 6.46
C ARG A 59 6.27 -7.55 6.30
N ARG A 60 5.17 -6.97 6.78
CA ARG A 60 4.94 -5.51 6.74
C ARG A 60 5.92 -4.75 7.64
N ASP A 61 6.15 -5.26 8.84
CA ASP A 61 7.07 -4.64 9.79
C ASP A 61 8.51 -4.67 9.25
N GLU A 62 8.92 -5.80 8.66
CA GLU A 62 10.23 -5.93 8.03
C GLU A 62 10.38 -5.05 6.78
N ALA A 63 9.34 -4.98 5.93
CA ALA A 63 9.32 -4.09 4.79
C ALA A 63 9.45 -2.62 5.21
N GLN A 64 8.73 -2.20 6.26
CA GLN A 64 8.82 -0.85 6.81
C GLN A 64 10.22 -0.57 7.37
N ARG A 65 10.83 -1.53 8.07
CA ARG A 65 12.19 -1.40 8.60
C ARG A 65 13.23 -1.23 7.48
N LEU A 66 13.13 -2.01 6.42
CA LEU A 66 14.02 -1.93 5.25
C LEU A 66 13.81 -0.61 4.49
N LYS A 67 12.56 -0.19 4.29
CA LYS A 67 12.23 1.11 3.69
C LYS A 67 12.86 2.25 4.48
N SER A 68 12.70 2.28 5.80
CA SER A 68 13.30 3.32 6.64
C SER A 68 14.82 3.38 6.51
N ARG A 69 15.51 2.24 6.35
CA ARG A 69 16.96 2.22 6.10
C ARG A 69 17.33 2.76 4.73
N ALA A 70 16.60 2.37 3.69
CA ALA A 70 16.79 2.91 2.34
C ALA A 70 16.59 4.43 2.31
N ASP A 71 15.57 4.93 3.01
CA ASP A 71 15.30 6.37 3.12
C ASP A 71 16.46 7.10 3.83
N ILE A 72 17.09 6.51 4.85
CA ILE A 72 18.28 7.08 5.51
C ILE A 72 19.44 7.19 4.51
N ASP A 73 19.74 6.12 3.78
CA ASP A 73 20.84 6.11 2.81
C ASP A 73 20.59 7.13 1.68
N GLN A 74 19.34 7.23 1.20
CA GLN A 74 18.94 8.22 0.19
C GLN A 74 19.12 9.66 0.71
N ASN A 75 18.69 9.93 1.95
CA ASN A 75 18.86 11.24 2.57
C ASN A 75 20.34 11.62 2.74
N GLN A 76 21.19 10.66 3.10
CA GLN A 76 22.64 10.87 3.20
C GLN A 76 23.26 11.16 1.82
N ALA A 77 22.84 10.43 0.78
CA ALA A 77 23.29 10.66 -0.59
C ALA A 77 22.87 12.05 -1.10
N ASP A 78 21.62 12.45 -0.86
CA ASP A 78 21.11 13.77 -1.24
C ASP A 78 21.82 14.90 -0.49
N TRP A 79 22.11 14.70 0.80
CA TRP A 79 22.92 15.63 1.58
C TRP A 79 24.32 15.82 0.98
N LEU A 80 25.01 14.72 0.64
CA LEU A 80 26.32 14.77 -0.03
C LEU A 80 26.24 15.45 -1.40
N LYS A 81 25.20 15.18 -2.19
CA LYS A 81 24.96 15.83 -3.48
C LYS A 81 24.76 17.34 -3.31
N GLY A 82 24.04 17.77 -2.27
CA GLY A 82 23.90 19.18 -1.91
C GLY A 82 25.23 19.85 -1.53
N LYS A 83 26.11 19.14 -0.80
CA LYS A 83 27.47 19.62 -0.53
C LYS A 83 28.30 19.76 -1.80
N LEU A 84 28.22 18.78 -2.70
CA LEU A 84 28.91 18.83 -3.99
C LEU A 84 28.40 19.98 -4.87
N HIS A 85 27.09 20.21 -4.91
CA HIS A 85 26.50 21.35 -5.59
C HIS A 85 27.03 22.67 -5.03
N THR A 86 27.05 22.84 -3.71
CA THR A 86 27.57 24.04 -3.04
C THR A 86 29.04 24.28 -3.39
N TYR A 87 29.85 23.22 -3.44
CA TYR A 87 31.24 23.29 -3.85
C TYR A 87 31.39 23.77 -5.30
N PHE A 88 30.66 23.17 -6.25
CA PHE A 88 30.71 23.54 -7.67
C PHE A 88 30.30 25.00 -7.89
N VAL A 89 29.21 25.44 -7.27
CA VAL A 89 28.73 26.82 -7.35
C VAL A 89 29.75 27.78 -6.74
N GLY A 90 30.24 27.51 -5.53
CA GLY A 90 31.19 28.37 -4.83
C GLY A 90 32.54 28.54 -5.54
N HIS A 91 32.94 27.54 -6.35
CA HIS A 91 34.19 27.57 -7.11
C HIS A 91 33.99 27.85 -8.61
N GLY A 92 32.76 28.11 -9.07
CA GLY A 92 32.46 28.38 -10.48
C GLY A 92 32.73 27.18 -11.42
N ILE A 93 32.73 25.95 -10.91
CA ILE A 93 32.99 24.73 -11.68
C ILE A 93 31.70 24.30 -12.40
N LYS A 94 31.75 24.18 -13.73
CA LYS A 94 30.63 23.66 -14.53
C LYS A 94 30.66 22.14 -14.67
N THR A 95 31.83 21.59 -14.97
CA THR A 95 32.06 20.16 -15.14
C THR A 95 33.43 19.82 -14.57
N LEU A 96 33.51 18.68 -13.90
CA LEU A 96 34.76 18.11 -13.41
C LEU A 96 34.77 16.61 -13.71
N GLU A 97 35.86 16.15 -14.30
CA GLU A 97 36.07 14.75 -14.67
C GLU A 97 37.25 14.20 -13.89
N THR A 98 37.08 13.00 -13.36
CA THR A 98 38.06 12.20 -12.61
C THR A 98 38.24 10.86 -13.32
N ASP A 99 39.21 10.06 -12.89
CA ASP A 99 39.45 8.72 -13.47
C ASP A 99 38.21 7.81 -13.48
N ARG A 100 37.24 8.03 -12.58
CA ARG A 100 36.05 7.17 -12.44
C ARG A 100 34.73 7.87 -12.69
N TYR A 101 34.68 9.19 -12.60
CA TYR A 101 33.43 9.93 -12.60
C TYR A 101 33.53 11.24 -13.37
N LYS A 102 32.46 11.56 -14.08
CA LYS A 102 32.22 12.87 -14.66
C LYS A 102 31.03 13.52 -13.97
N VAL A 103 31.26 14.64 -13.31
CA VAL A 103 30.23 15.39 -12.59
C VAL A 103 30.00 16.71 -13.32
N THR A 104 28.75 17.01 -13.63
CA THR A 104 28.35 18.26 -14.29
C THR A 104 27.27 18.95 -13.46
N LEU A 105 27.47 20.24 -13.21
CA LEU A 105 26.44 21.13 -12.69
C LEU A 105 25.48 21.47 -13.83
N ALA A 106 24.46 20.64 -13.99
CA ALA A 106 23.40 20.85 -14.95
C ALA A 106 22.24 21.65 -14.33
N LYS A 107 21.50 22.38 -15.17
CA LYS A 107 20.19 22.90 -14.77
C LYS A 107 19.24 21.71 -14.63
N ASN A 108 18.29 21.81 -13.70
CA ASN A 108 17.21 20.84 -13.59
C ASN A 108 16.48 20.73 -14.94
N GLY A 109 16.19 19.51 -15.37
CA GLY A 109 15.43 19.26 -16.60
C GLY A 109 13.98 19.74 -16.49
N GLY A 110 13.27 19.78 -17.62
CA GLY A 110 11.88 20.21 -17.70
C GLY A 110 11.71 21.71 -17.99
N LYS A 111 10.46 22.18 -17.88
CA LYS A 111 10.17 23.62 -18.02
C LYS A 111 10.79 24.37 -16.84
N ALA A 112 11.30 25.57 -17.11
CA ALA A 112 11.75 26.45 -16.04
C ALA A 112 10.62 26.62 -15.01
N PRO A 113 10.94 26.67 -13.70
CA PRO A 113 9.93 26.84 -12.67
C PRO A 113 9.16 28.13 -12.93
N LEU A 114 7.84 28.02 -13.07
CA LEU A 114 6.95 29.17 -13.17
C LEU A 114 6.76 29.74 -11.76
N VAL A 115 7.20 30.96 -11.55
CA VAL A 115 6.96 31.70 -10.30
C VAL A 115 5.86 32.71 -10.58
N ILE A 116 4.71 32.51 -9.94
CA ILE A 116 3.60 33.47 -9.97
C ILE A 116 3.77 34.38 -8.76
N THR A 117 4.08 35.65 -9.00
CA THR A 117 4.34 36.65 -7.95
C THR A 117 3.10 37.46 -7.57
N ALA A 118 2.02 37.33 -8.33
CA ALA A 118 0.74 37.97 -8.05
C ALA A 118 -0.16 37.03 -7.24
N GLU A 119 -1.04 37.60 -6.42
CA GLU A 119 -2.10 36.85 -5.77
C GLU A 119 -3.07 36.31 -6.82
N THR A 120 -3.71 35.17 -6.53
CA THR A 120 -4.63 34.53 -7.48
C THR A 120 -5.79 35.43 -7.89
N SER A 121 -6.24 36.34 -7.01
CA SER A 121 -7.29 37.32 -7.29
C SER A 121 -6.91 38.36 -8.33
N ASP A 122 -5.62 38.60 -8.52
CA ASP A 122 -5.10 39.65 -9.40
C ASP A 122 -4.72 39.11 -10.78
N LEU A 123 -4.88 37.80 -10.99
CA LEU A 123 -4.62 37.14 -12.26
C LEU A 123 -5.79 37.36 -13.23
N PRO A 124 -5.52 37.70 -14.50
CA PRO A 124 -6.54 37.72 -15.55
C PRO A 124 -7.23 36.36 -15.69
N GLU A 125 -8.48 36.36 -16.18
CA GLU A 125 -9.26 35.14 -16.42
C GLU A 125 -8.55 34.16 -17.38
N ASP A 126 -7.82 34.67 -18.38
CA ASP A 126 -7.04 33.86 -19.34
C ASP A 126 -5.96 32.98 -18.67
N TYR A 127 -5.57 33.29 -17.44
CA TYR A 127 -4.53 32.58 -16.67
C TYR A 127 -5.05 31.95 -15.38
N THR A 128 -6.37 31.94 -15.17
CA THR A 128 -7.01 31.39 -13.98
C THR A 128 -7.89 30.21 -14.36
N GLN A 129 -7.74 29.09 -13.65
CA GLN A 129 -8.59 27.91 -13.83
C GLN A 129 -9.33 27.62 -12.53
N THR A 130 -10.67 27.58 -12.60
CA THR A 130 -11.51 27.18 -11.48
C THR A 130 -11.81 25.68 -11.57
N GLU A 131 -11.38 24.90 -10.59
CA GLU A 131 -11.71 23.49 -10.49
C GLU A 131 -12.86 23.29 -9.47
N LEU A 132 -14.08 23.10 -9.97
CA LEU A 132 -15.24 22.76 -9.14
C LEU A 132 -15.34 21.24 -9.01
N THR A 133 -14.95 20.69 -7.87
CA THR A 133 -15.13 19.26 -7.59
C THR A 133 -16.47 19.04 -6.88
N VAL A 134 -17.45 18.51 -7.62
CA VAL A 134 -18.73 18.06 -7.03
C VAL A 134 -18.61 16.57 -6.72
N LYS A 135 -18.72 16.21 -5.44
CA LYS A 135 -18.73 14.83 -4.97
C LYS A 135 -20.06 14.54 -4.27
N PRO A 136 -20.62 13.33 -4.42
CA PRO A 136 -21.79 12.94 -3.64
C PRO A 136 -21.43 12.93 -2.16
N ASP A 137 -22.24 13.61 -1.36
CA ASP A 137 -22.17 13.50 0.09
C ASP A 137 -22.82 12.18 0.51
N LYS A 138 -21.99 11.14 0.62
CA LYS A 138 -22.44 9.78 0.90
C LYS A 138 -23.06 9.65 2.30
N GLU A 139 -22.64 10.47 3.26
CA GLU A 139 -23.20 10.44 4.60
C GLU A 139 -24.58 11.10 4.62
N ALA A 140 -24.73 12.29 4.01
CA ALA A 140 -26.05 12.92 3.89
C ALA A 140 -27.04 12.05 3.10
N ILE A 141 -26.59 11.42 2.00
CA ILE A 141 -27.41 10.47 1.23
C ILE A 141 -27.83 9.28 2.10
N ARG A 142 -26.91 8.72 2.90
CA ARG A 142 -27.21 7.61 3.81
C ARG A 142 -28.20 8.02 4.90
N GLU A 143 -27.97 9.15 5.57
CA GLU A 143 -28.86 9.67 6.62
C GLU A 143 -30.28 9.90 6.10
N ALA A 144 -30.44 10.48 4.91
CA ALA A 144 -31.75 10.68 4.28
C ALA A 144 -32.47 9.34 4.03
N LEU A 145 -31.76 8.33 3.52
CA LEU A 145 -32.33 6.98 3.33
C LEU A 145 -32.69 6.32 4.67
N GLU A 146 -31.87 6.49 5.71
CA GLU A 146 -32.14 5.95 7.06
C GLU A 146 -33.33 6.65 7.74
N GLN A 147 -33.59 7.92 7.41
CA GLN A 147 -34.79 8.66 7.83
C GLN A 147 -36.06 8.30 7.04
N GLY A 148 -35.96 7.38 6.07
CA GLY A 148 -37.09 6.92 5.26
C GLY A 148 -37.41 7.78 4.05
N GLN A 149 -36.51 8.69 3.65
CA GLN A 149 -36.67 9.45 2.42
C GLN A 149 -36.35 8.56 1.21
N GLU A 150 -37.25 8.52 0.23
CA GLU A 150 -36.99 7.82 -1.04
C GLU A 150 -36.12 8.69 -1.95
N LEU A 151 -34.91 8.21 -2.25
CA LEU A 151 -34.01 8.84 -3.22
C LEU A 151 -33.96 7.99 -4.50
N PRO A 152 -34.38 8.50 -5.67
CA PRO A 152 -34.45 7.71 -6.91
C PRO A 152 -33.08 7.23 -7.41
N PHE A 153 -31.99 7.80 -6.89
CA PHE A 153 -30.61 7.51 -7.30
C PHE A 153 -29.81 6.69 -6.27
N ALA A 154 -30.38 6.36 -5.11
CA ALA A 154 -29.67 5.64 -4.05
C ALA A 154 -30.61 4.74 -3.23
N HIS A 155 -30.10 3.60 -2.79
CA HIS A 155 -30.80 2.70 -1.87
C HIS A 155 -29.79 2.04 -0.92
N LEU A 156 -30.27 1.63 0.26
CA LEU A 156 -29.47 0.83 1.18
C LEU A 156 -29.53 -0.64 0.73
N GLY A 157 -28.38 -1.21 0.41
CA GLY A 157 -28.25 -2.64 0.11
C GLY A 157 -28.26 -3.50 1.38
N GLU A 158 -28.42 -4.81 1.19
CA GLU A 158 -28.31 -5.77 2.30
C GLU A 158 -26.89 -5.79 2.89
N ARG A 159 -26.81 -5.94 4.21
CA ARG A 159 -25.52 -6.08 4.89
C ARG A 159 -24.91 -7.44 4.54
N GLY A 160 -23.70 -7.41 3.98
CA GLY A 160 -22.88 -8.61 3.84
C GLY A 160 -22.52 -9.22 5.20
N SER A 161 -22.19 -10.52 5.19
CA SER A 161 -21.68 -11.23 6.36
C SER A 161 -20.18 -11.46 6.25
N SER A 162 -19.46 -11.35 7.36
CA SER A 162 -18.01 -11.59 7.44
C SER A 162 -17.69 -12.49 8.63
N ILE A 163 -16.75 -13.41 8.48
CA ILE A 163 -16.25 -14.22 9.59
C ILE A 163 -15.38 -13.35 10.52
N ARG A 164 -15.56 -13.51 11.84
CA ARG A 164 -14.73 -12.88 12.87
C ARG A 164 -14.09 -13.97 13.72
N ILE A 165 -12.76 -13.96 13.81
CA ILE A 165 -11.98 -14.84 14.67
C ILE A 165 -11.55 -14.01 15.88
N LYS A 166 -11.76 -14.51 17.10
CA LYS A 166 -11.41 -13.85 18.37
C LYS A 166 -10.40 -14.67 19.15
#